data_AF-A0A842WXS0-F1
#
_entry.id   AF-A0A842WXS0-F1
#
_cell.length_a   1.000
_cell.length_b   1.000
_cell.length_c   1.000
_cell.angle_alpha   90.00
_cell.angle_beta   90.00
_cell.angle_gamma   90.00
#
_symmetry.space_group_name_H-M   'P 1'
#
loop_
_entity.id
_entity.type
_entity.pdbx_description
1 polymer ?
#
loop_
_entity_poly.entity_id
_entity_poly.type
_entity_poly.pdbx_seq_one_letter_code
_entity_poly.pdbx_strand_id
1 'polypeptide(L)' 'MIEEYPPKCPRCNSREIIIKTKHEYTGGGYADRWDEFYCEDCDYEWKSETTSDYA' A
#
# COMPACT_ATOMS: atom_id res chain seq x y z
N MET A 1 -8.77 -14.85 -10.81
CA MET A 1 -7.95 -15.13 -9.61
C MET A 1 -7.40 -13.77 -9.21
N ILE A 2 -7.95 -13.15 -8.18
CA ILE A 2 -7.55 -11.79 -7.78
C ILE A 2 -6.35 -11.99 -6.86
N GLU A 3 -5.17 -11.62 -7.35
CA GLU A 3 -3.93 -11.65 -6.58
C GLU A 3 -4.10 -10.75 -5.36
N GLU A 4 -3.95 -11.35 -4.18
CA GLU A 4 -4.16 -10.71 -2.89
C GLU A 4 -3.17 -9.53 -2.79
N TYR A 5 -3.65 -8.32 -2.57
CA TYR A 5 -2.83 -7.11 -2.50
C TYR A 5 -3.09 -6.38 -1.18
N PRO A 6 -2.08 -6.22 -0.31
CA PRO A 6 -0.89 -7.06 -0.14
C PRO A 6 -1.25 -8.33 0.69
N PRO A 7 -0.56 -9.47 0.52
CA PRO A 7 -0.81 -10.63 1.39
C PRO A 7 0.40 -11.02 2.24
N LYS A 8 1.61 -10.62 1.84
CA LYS A 8 2.87 -11.07 2.45
C LYS A 8 3.96 -10.01 2.35
N CYS A 9 4.85 -10.02 3.34
CA CYS A 9 6.05 -9.21 3.34
C CYS A 9 7.03 -9.68 2.25
N PRO A 10 7.57 -8.80 1.38
CA PRO A 10 8.54 -9.18 0.36
C PRO A 10 9.90 -9.62 0.93
N ARG A 11 10.20 -9.29 2.20
CA ARG A 11 11.45 -9.64 2.88
C ARG A 11 11.40 -11.03 3.52
N CYS A 12 10.46 -11.24 4.44
CA CYS A 12 10.37 -12.48 5.22
C CYS A 12 9.20 -13.38 4.82
N ASN A 13 8.37 -12.95 3.86
CA ASN A 13 7.15 -13.65 3.43
C ASN A 13 6.11 -13.84 4.55
N SER A 14 6.23 -13.07 5.65
CA SER A 14 5.27 -13.05 6.74
C SER A 14 3.92 -12.51 6.28
N ARG A 15 2.83 -13.08 6.81
CA ARG A 15 1.44 -12.64 6.57
C ARG A 15 1.00 -11.56 7.57
N GLU A 16 1.81 -11.27 8.59
CA GLU A 16 1.54 -10.25 9.60
C GLU A 16 2.01 -8.89 9.09
N ILE A 17 1.14 -8.26 8.30
CA ILE A 17 1.40 -6.98 7.66
C ILE A 17 0.29 -5.98 7.99
N ILE A 18 0.68 -4.82 8.48
CA ILE A 18 -0.20 -3.69 8.75
C ILE A 18 -0.34 -2.87 7.47
N ILE A 19 -1.58 -2.61 7.06
CA ILE A 19 -1.92 -1.87 5.84
C ILE A 19 -2.55 -0.53 6.23
N LYS A 20 -2.03 0.57 5.69
CA LYS A 20 -2.58 1.92 5.85
C LYS A 20 -2.81 2.57 4.50
N THR A 21 -4.07 2.67 4.08
CA THR A 21 -4.44 3.41 2.88
C THR A 21 -4.31 4.91 3.11
N LYS A 22 -3.55 5.57 2.26
CA LYS A 22 -3.38 7.02 2.20
C LYS A 22 -3.98 7.55 0.91
N HIS A 23 -4.49 8.77 1.01
CA HIS A 23 -4.93 9.54 -0.13
C HIS A 23 -4.49 10.99 0.05
N GLU A 24 -4.05 11.61 -1.03
CA GLU A 24 -3.73 13.03 -1.08
C GLU A 24 -4.49 13.68 -2.22
N TYR A 25 -5.10 14.83 -1.93
CA TYR A 25 -5.79 15.62 -2.93
C TYR A 25 -4.81 16.64 -3.52
N THR A 26 -4.30 16.36 -4.72
CA THR A 26 -3.29 17.19 -5.39
C THR A 26 -3.88 18.41 -6.13
N GLY A 27 -5.20 18.59 -6.08
CA GLY A 27 -5.89 19.70 -6.70
C GLY A 27 -6.14 19.48 -8.19
N GLY A 28 -7.22 20.07 -8.72
CA GLY A 28 -7.58 19.94 -10.14
C GLY A 28 -8.34 18.66 -10.53
N GLY A 29 -8.90 17.92 -9.55
CA GLY A 29 -9.67 16.69 -9.79
C GLY A 29 -8.88 15.39 -9.64
N TYR A 30 -7.59 15.47 -9.29
CA TYR A 30 -6.75 14.30 -9.02
C TYR A 30 -6.76 13.94 -7.54
N ALA A 31 -6.96 12.66 -7.26
CA ALA A 31 -6.70 12.07 -5.95
C ALA A 31 -5.62 11.00 -6.10
N ASP A 32 -4.47 11.24 -5.50
CA ASP A 32 -3.40 10.26 -5.42
C ASP A 32 -3.71 9.31 -4.28
N ARG A 33 -3.84 8.01 -4.58
CA ARG A 33 -4.05 6.96 -3.58
C ARG A 33 -2.87 6.02 -3.56
N TRP A 34 -2.38 5.70 -2.37
CA TRP A 34 -1.37 4.65 -2.17
C TRP A 34 -1.62 3.93 -0.86
N ASP A 35 -1.19 2.68 -0.77
CA ASP A 35 -1.23 1.88 0.45
C ASP A 35 0.17 1.76 1.03
N GLU A 36 0.32 2.06 2.32
CA GLU A 36 1.55 1.81 3.08
C GLU A 36 1.44 0.45 3.77
N PHE A 37 2.50 -0.33 3.67
CA PHE A 37 2.59 -1.69 4.18
C PHE A 37 3.74 -1.78 5.17
N TYR A 38 3.47 -2.33 6.34
CA TYR A 38 4.48 -2.51 7.39
C TYR A 38 4.46 -3.94 7.90
N CYS A 39 5.62 -4.59 7.90
CA CYS A 39 5.80 -5.93 8.43
C CYS A 39 6.43 -5.85 9.83
N GLU A 40 5.72 -6.33 10.84
CA GLU A 40 6.20 -6.34 12.22
C GLU A 40 7.35 -7.34 12.43
N ASP A 41 7.32 -8.47 11.72
CA ASP A 41 8.29 -9.57 11.89
C ASP A 41 9.74 -9.20 11.51
N CYS A 42 9.90 -8.36 10.47
CA CYS A 42 11.21 -7.94 9.99
C CYS A 42 11.43 -6.43 10.00
N ASP A 43 10.53 -5.70 10.68
CA ASP A 43 10.55 -4.23 10.79
C ASP A 43 10.75 -3.55 9.42
N TYR A 44 9.99 -4.00 8.42
CA TYR A 44 10.15 -3.55 7.03
C TYR A 44 8.90 -2.84 6.54
N GLU A 45 9.06 -1.62 6.05
CA GLU A 45 8.01 -0.82 5.44
C GLU A 45 8.20 -0.69 3.93
N TRP A 46 7.09 -0.73 3.17
CA TRP A 46 7.06 -0.44 1.74
C TRP A 46 5.70 0.15 1.36
N LYS A 47 5.60 0.74 0.16
CA LYS A 47 4.36 1.36 -0.32
C LYS A 47 3.91 0.76 -1.65
N SER A 48 2.61 0.76 -1.90
CA SER A 48 2.04 0.43 -3.21
C SER A 48 2.43 1.47 -4.25
N GLU A 49 2.26 1.10 -5.52
CA GLU A 49 2.24 2.10 -6.58
C GLU A 49 1.13 3.12 -6.32
N THR A 50 1.46 4.40 -6.51
CA THR A 50 0.48 5.48 -6.41
C THR A 50 -0.46 5.36 -7.59
N THR A 51 -1.74 5.15 -7.31
CA THR A 51 -2.79 5.21 -8.32
C THR A 51 -3.38 6.61 -8.27
N SER A 52 -3.09 7.43 -9.29
CA SER A 52 -3.77 8.71 -9.47
C SER A 52 -5.09 8.44 -10.19
N ASP A 53 -6.20 8.52 -9.47
CA ASP A 53 -7.54 8.36 -10.06
C ASP A 53 -8.13 9.74 -10.39
N TYR A 54 -8.75 9.87 -11.57
CA TYR A 54 -9.52 11.06 -11.93
C TYR A 54 -10.87 11.00 -11.23
N ALA A 55 -11.15 11.94 -10.33
CA ALA A 55 -12.46 12.06 -9.68
C ALA A 55 -13.54 12.59 -10.63
#